data_AF-A0A813DGP2-F1
#
_entry.id   AF-A0A813DGP2-F1
#
_cell.length_a   1.000
_cell.length_b   1.000
_cell.length_c   1.000
_cell.angle_alpha   90.00
_cell.angle_beta   90.00
_cell.angle_gamma   90.00
#
_symmetry.space_group_name_H-M   'P 1'
#
loop_
_entity.id
_entity.type
_entity.pdbx_description
1 polymer ?
#
loop_
_entity_poly.entity_id
_entity_poly.type
_entity_poly.pdbx_seq_one_letter_code
_entity_poly.pdbx_strand_id
1 'polypeptide(L)'
;MSPLDVSALPCPTMQRQEASRRSLTAGWLRDGPPRPTKATGGLGGRSFTTTHLGGRRDRQTRLFVHFNDLKADLQGEMLRIARFLEVEVDEELLPDLVKACTFDEMKKNADTVAPLNGQGWKGGGNDFIFKGTNHRWKGVLSDEQVAAYEEKASRVLPPKCAKWLQEGSGASA
;
A
#
# COMPACT_ATOMS: atom_id res chain seq x y z
N MET A 1 23.09 -58.10 10.22
CA MET A 1 21.83 -57.61 9.62
C MET A 1 21.63 -56.18 10.10
N SER A 2 21.67 -55.25 9.16
CA SER A 2 21.88 -53.81 9.37
C SER A 2 20.63 -53.08 9.91
N PRO A 3 20.81 -51.97 10.65
CA PRO A 3 19.73 -51.11 11.11
C PRO A 3 19.09 -50.37 9.93
N LEU A 4 17.76 -50.21 9.99
CA LEU A 4 16.96 -49.56 8.96
C LEU A 4 17.29 -48.06 8.88
N ASP A 5 17.71 -47.64 7.69
CA ASP A 5 17.99 -46.26 7.30
C ASP A 5 16.67 -45.47 7.15
N VAL A 6 16.55 -44.37 7.89
CA VAL A 6 15.36 -43.49 7.92
C VAL A 6 15.57 -42.25 7.00
N SER A 7 16.57 -42.26 6.11
CA SER A 7 16.90 -41.10 5.25
C SER A 7 16.02 -40.92 3.99
N ALA A 8 15.00 -41.76 3.77
CA ALA A 8 14.28 -41.81 2.49
C ALA A 8 12.78 -41.43 2.55
N LEU A 9 12.39 -40.43 3.35
CA LEU A 9 11.04 -39.84 3.25
C LEU A 9 11.14 -38.32 2.97
N PRO A 10 10.81 -37.84 1.77
CA PRO A 10 10.74 -36.40 1.51
C PRO A 10 9.64 -35.79 2.38
N CYS A 11 10.06 -34.97 3.34
CA CYS A 11 9.22 -34.24 4.28
C CYS A 11 8.22 -33.33 3.52
N PRO A 12 6.91 -33.60 3.57
CA PRO A 12 5.92 -32.88 2.78
C PRO A 12 5.38 -31.67 3.55
N THR A 13 6.20 -30.65 3.80
CA THR A 13 5.74 -29.44 4.52
C THR A 13 6.18 -28.10 3.94
N MET A 14 7.11 -28.05 2.98
CA MET A 14 7.56 -26.78 2.38
C MET A 14 6.82 -26.36 1.10
N GLN A 15 6.29 -27.30 0.29
CA GLN A 15 5.65 -26.96 -0.99
C GLN A 15 4.19 -26.47 -0.88
N ARG A 16 3.52 -26.67 0.26
CA ARG A 16 2.09 -26.33 0.43
C ARG A 16 1.84 -24.83 0.69
N GLN A 17 2.84 -24.03 1.06
CA GLN A 17 2.64 -22.62 1.42
C GLN A 17 2.78 -21.62 0.26
N GLU A 18 3.67 -21.83 -0.71
CA GLU A 18 3.83 -20.91 -1.85
C GLU A 18 2.70 -21.04 -2.88
N ALA A 19 2.27 -22.27 -3.17
CA ALA A 19 1.11 -22.53 -4.04
C ALA A 19 -0.18 -21.91 -3.45
N SER A 20 -0.29 -21.87 -2.12
CA SER A 20 -1.41 -21.24 -1.41
C SER A 20 -1.46 -19.73 -1.65
N ARG A 21 -0.34 -19.00 -1.52
CA ARG A 21 -0.33 -17.54 -1.71
C ARG A 21 -0.62 -17.12 -3.15
N ARG A 22 -0.08 -17.84 -4.14
CA ARG A 22 -0.33 -17.56 -5.57
C ARG A 22 -1.77 -17.84 -5.98
N SER A 23 -2.33 -18.99 -5.55
CA SER A 23 -3.72 -19.34 -5.82
C SER A 23 -4.73 -18.44 -5.08
N LEU A 24 -4.42 -18.04 -3.84
CA LEU A 24 -5.22 -17.08 -3.08
C LEU A 24 -5.23 -15.70 -3.74
N THR A 25 -4.08 -15.22 -4.24
CA THR A 25 -4.02 -13.93 -4.94
C THR A 25 -4.79 -13.97 -6.26
N ALA A 26 -4.65 -15.05 -7.04
CA ALA A 26 -5.39 -15.22 -8.29
C ALA A 26 -6.91 -15.35 -8.06
N GLY A 27 -7.34 -16.10 -7.04
CA GLY A 27 -8.74 -16.19 -6.63
C GLY A 27 -9.30 -14.86 -6.15
N TRP A 28 -8.57 -14.13 -5.31
CA TRP A 28 -8.95 -12.79 -4.84
C TRP A 28 -9.05 -11.77 -5.98
N LEU A 29 -8.16 -11.88 -6.97
CA LEU A 29 -8.18 -11.00 -8.14
C LEU A 29 -9.39 -11.29 -9.03
N ARG A 30 -9.80 -12.56 -9.21
CA ARG A 30 -11.02 -12.89 -9.97
C ARG A 30 -12.30 -12.55 -9.19
N ASP A 31 -12.40 -13.03 -7.96
CA ASP A 31 -13.67 -13.13 -7.24
C ASP A 31 -13.85 -12.01 -6.19
N GLY A 32 -12.79 -11.25 -5.90
CA GLY A 32 -12.76 -10.29 -4.82
C GLY A 32 -12.65 -10.97 -3.43
N PRO A 33 -12.53 -10.19 -2.34
CA PRO A 33 -12.60 -10.77 -1.00
C PRO A 33 -13.98 -11.39 -0.77
N PRO A 34 -14.06 -12.56 -0.08
CA PRO A 34 -15.34 -13.13 0.30
C PRO A 34 -16.10 -12.10 1.14
N ARG A 35 -17.34 -11.80 0.72
CA ARG A 35 -18.21 -10.86 1.43
C ARG A 35 -18.46 -11.43 2.84
N PRO A 36 -18.16 -10.69 3.93
CA PRO A 36 -18.35 -11.23 5.27
C PRO A 36 -19.83 -11.56 5.48
N THR A 37 -20.14 -12.84 5.72
CA THR A 37 -21.52 -13.35 5.85
C THR A 37 -22.07 -13.20 7.26
N LYS A 38 -21.27 -12.72 8.21
CA LYS A 38 -21.70 -12.35 9.57
C LYS A 38 -21.02 -11.06 10.01
N ALA A 39 -21.79 -10.18 10.63
CA ALA A 39 -21.26 -9.03 11.36
C ALA A 39 -20.54 -9.55 12.61
N THR A 40 -19.26 -9.89 12.47
CA THR A 40 -18.40 -10.16 13.62
C THR A 40 -18.15 -8.81 14.30
N GLY A 41 -18.73 -8.62 15.48
CA GLY A 41 -18.47 -7.47 16.34
C GLY A 41 -17.00 -7.46 16.75
N GLY A 42 -16.17 -6.77 15.98
CA GLY A 42 -14.75 -6.57 16.24
C GLY A 42 -14.29 -5.35 15.45
N LEU A 43 -13.87 -4.31 16.18
CA LEU A 43 -13.28 -3.04 15.72
C LEU A 43 -13.71 -2.64 14.31
N GLY A 44 -14.77 -1.84 14.23
CA GLY A 44 -15.34 -1.28 12.99
C GLY A 44 -14.32 -0.49 12.17
N GLY A 45 -13.52 -1.22 11.40
CA GLY A 45 -12.81 -0.70 10.25
C GLY A 45 -13.86 -0.35 9.21
N ARG A 46 -14.29 0.93 9.21
CA ARG A 46 -15.02 1.51 8.10
C ARG A 46 -14.20 1.24 6.84
N SER A 47 -14.66 0.28 6.03
CA SER A 47 -14.14 0.09 4.70
C SER A 47 -14.40 1.38 3.92
N PHE A 48 -13.39 2.23 3.79
CA PHE A 48 -13.37 3.31 2.81
C PHE A 48 -13.27 2.68 1.42
N THR A 49 -14.36 2.05 0.98
CA THR A 49 -14.55 1.66 -0.41
C THR A 49 -15.12 2.87 -1.14
N THR A 50 -14.49 3.19 -2.27
CA THR A 50 -14.61 4.35 -3.18
C THR A 50 -16.01 4.81 -3.60
N THR A 51 -17.12 4.34 -3.01
CA THR A 51 -18.46 4.52 -3.60
C THR A 51 -19.39 5.49 -2.85
N HIS A 52 -18.90 6.28 -1.89
CA HIS A 52 -19.73 7.31 -1.22
C HIS A 52 -19.09 8.69 -1.31
N LEU A 53 -18.87 9.18 -2.54
CA LEU A 53 -18.24 10.48 -2.81
C LEU A 53 -19.18 11.51 -3.48
N GLY A 54 -20.50 11.32 -3.43
CA GLY A 54 -21.48 12.28 -3.98
C GLY A 54 -22.21 13.07 -2.90
N GLY A 55 -21.80 14.31 -2.64
CA GLY A 55 -22.60 15.21 -1.80
C GLY A 55 -21.86 16.47 -1.32
N ARG A 56 -22.25 17.62 -1.89
CA ARG A 56 -21.85 19.03 -1.60
C ARG A 56 -20.56 19.52 -2.28
N ARG A 57 -20.73 20.59 -3.09
CA ARG A 57 -19.76 21.22 -4.02
C ARG A 57 -19.50 22.69 -3.66
N ASP A 58 -19.20 23.03 -2.40
CA ASP A 58 -18.77 24.41 -2.08
C ASP A 58 -17.35 24.53 -1.50
N ARG A 59 -16.74 23.42 -1.07
CA ARG A 59 -15.30 23.33 -0.75
C ARG A 59 -14.81 21.96 -1.19
N GLN A 60 -13.66 21.87 -1.88
CA GLN A 60 -13.04 20.56 -2.08
C GLN A 60 -12.67 20.02 -0.69
N THR A 61 -13.49 19.14 -0.13
CA THR A 61 -13.27 18.57 1.21
C THR A 61 -12.21 17.46 1.22
N ARG A 62 -11.68 17.10 0.04
CA ARG A 62 -10.77 15.97 -0.14
C ARG A 62 -9.66 16.35 -1.10
N LEU A 63 -8.43 16.05 -0.70
CA LEU A 63 -7.24 16.14 -1.54
C LEU A 63 -6.75 14.72 -1.86
N PHE A 64 -6.57 14.44 -3.14
CA PHE A 64 -5.89 13.23 -3.58
C PHE A 64 -4.39 13.52 -3.76
N VAL A 65 -3.56 12.71 -3.10
CA VAL A 65 -2.10 12.76 -3.14
C VAL A 65 -1.60 11.39 -3.56
N HIS A 66 -0.69 11.36 -4.54
CA HIS A 66 -0.12 10.12 -5.03
C HIS A 66 1.30 9.93 -4.47
N PHE A 67 1.65 8.70 -4.10
CA PHE A 67 2.97 8.41 -3.53
C PHE A 67 4.13 8.65 -4.51
N ASN A 68 3.91 8.44 -5.82
CA ASN A 68 4.91 8.81 -6.83
C ASN A 68 5.19 10.31 -6.84
N ASP A 69 4.16 11.14 -6.67
CA ASP A 69 4.30 12.60 -6.68
C ASP A 69 5.10 13.05 -5.44
N LEU A 70 4.79 12.48 -4.26
CA LEU A 70 5.55 12.70 -3.02
C LEU A 70 7.04 12.30 -3.14
N LYS A 71 7.33 11.27 -3.92
CA LYS A 71 8.72 10.85 -4.17
C LYS A 71 9.43 11.70 -5.21
N ALA A 72 8.70 12.30 -6.15
CA ALA A 72 9.25 13.15 -7.19
C ALA A 72 9.52 14.57 -6.66
N ASP A 73 8.60 15.13 -5.88
CA ASP A 73 8.70 16.45 -5.27
C ASP A 73 8.01 16.49 -3.90
N LEU A 74 8.75 16.10 -2.85
CA LEU A 74 8.23 16.06 -1.49
C LEU A 74 7.85 17.46 -0.99
N GLN A 75 8.70 18.46 -1.23
CA GLN A 75 8.47 19.82 -0.76
C GLN A 75 7.25 20.45 -1.44
N GLY A 76 7.13 20.32 -2.77
CA GLY A 76 6.00 20.85 -3.52
C GLY A 76 4.68 20.20 -3.11
N GLU A 77 4.66 18.88 -2.88
CA GLU A 77 3.47 18.19 -2.39
C GLU A 77 3.13 18.57 -0.94
N MET A 78 4.11 18.79 -0.06
CA MET A 78 3.86 19.30 1.30
C MET A 78 3.23 20.70 1.27
N LEU A 79 3.73 21.60 0.42
CA LEU A 79 3.15 22.93 0.24
C LEU A 79 1.75 22.87 -0.39
N ARG A 80 1.51 21.93 -1.31
CA ARG A 80 0.18 21.67 -1.88
C ARG A 80 -0.82 21.21 -0.82
N ILE A 81 -0.39 20.33 0.10
CA ILE A 81 -1.21 19.90 1.24
C ILE A 81 -1.45 21.08 2.19
N ALA A 82 -0.42 21.87 2.52
CA ALA A 82 -0.56 23.02 3.41
C ALA A 82 -1.55 24.05 2.86
N ARG A 83 -1.48 24.40 1.57
CA ARG A 83 -2.46 25.27 0.90
C ARG A 83 -3.87 24.71 0.95
N PHE A 84 -4.03 23.40 0.76
CA PHE A 84 -5.34 22.75 0.82
C PHE A 84 -5.94 22.78 2.23
N LEU A 85 -5.10 22.67 3.26
CA LEU A 85 -5.48 22.76 4.67
C LEU A 85 -5.57 24.19 5.19
N GLU A 86 -5.22 25.19 4.36
CA GLU A 86 -5.12 26.60 4.74
C GLU A 86 -4.18 26.81 5.94
N VAL A 87 -3.07 26.08 5.96
CA VAL A 87 -2.00 26.20 6.96
C VAL A 87 -0.87 27.03 6.38
N GLU A 88 -0.50 28.10 7.08
CA GLU A 88 0.71 28.87 6.78
C GLU A 88 1.94 28.07 7.20
N VAL A 89 2.91 27.96 6.29
CA VAL A 89 4.18 27.27 6.54
C VAL A 89 5.27 28.31 6.56
N ASP A 90 6.00 28.36 7.66
CA ASP A 90 7.20 29.18 7.78
C ASP A 90 8.27 28.68 6.80
N GLU A 91 8.71 29.56 5.91
CA GLU A 91 9.73 29.25 4.90
C GLU A 91 11.08 28.88 5.54
N GLU A 92 11.37 29.39 6.74
CA GLU A 92 12.60 29.06 7.47
C GLU A 92 12.58 27.63 8.03
N LEU A 93 11.39 27.12 8.40
CA LEU A 93 11.20 25.77 8.95
C LEU A 93 10.97 24.71 7.86
N LEU A 94 10.57 25.13 6.66
CA LEU A 94 10.22 24.22 5.57
C LEU A 94 11.33 23.19 5.26
N PRO A 95 12.63 23.55 5.15
CA PRO A 95 13.68 22.57 4.87
C PRO A 95 13.78 21.47 5.93
N ASP A 96 13.62 21.83 7.21
CA ASP A 96 13.70 20.89 8.33
C ASP A 96 12.46 19.98 8.38
N LEU A 97 11.28 20.53 8.10
CA LEU A 97 10.05 19.74 7.97
C LEU A 97 10.15 18.73 6.81
N VAL A 98 10.63 19.16 5.64
CA VAL A 98 10.85 18.29 4.48
C VAL A 98 11.83 17.18 4.84
N LYS A 99 12.95 17.53 5.48
CA LYS A 99 13.96 16.57 5.94
C LYS A 99 13.37 15.54 6.89
N ALA A 100 12.61 15.97 7.91
CA ALA A 100 11.98 15.08 8.88
C ALA A 100 10.99 14.10 8.24
N CYS A 101 10.32 14.50 7.15
CA CYS A 101 9.40 13.66 6.38
C CYS A 101 10.08 12.79 5.31
N THR A 102 11.42 12.83 5.17
CA THR A 102 12.12 11.92 4.26
C THR A 102 12.09 10.48 4.77
N PHE A 103 12.13 9.52 3.85
CA PHE A 103 12.12 8.10 4.19
C PHE A 103 13.26 7.73 5.15
N ASP A 104 14.47 8.26 4.92
CA ASP A 104 15.64 7.94 5.74
C ASP A 104 15.50 8.47 7.17
N GLU A 105 15.01 9.70 7.35
CA GLU A 105 14.79 10.27 8.69
C GLU A 105 13.61 9.60 9.41
N MET A 106 12.53 9.28 8.71
CA MET A 106 11.43 8.51 9.27
C MET A 106 11.88 7.10 9.67
N LYS A 107 12.76 6.46 8.88
CA LYS A 107 13.30 5.13 9.17
C LYS A 107 14.22 5.15 10.39
N LYS A 108 15.06 6.18 10.56
CA LYS A 108 15.90 6.34 11.76
C LYS A 108 15.06 6.48 13.02
N ASN A 109 13.91 7.15 12.91
CA ASN A 109 13.00 7.42 14.02
C ASN A 109 11.80 6.46 14.04
N ALA A 110 11.92 5.26 13.46
CA ALA A 110 10.77 4.41 13.15
C ALA A 110 9.88 4.08 14.36
N ASP A 111 10.46 3.96 15.55
CA ASP A 111 9.71 3.66 16.77
C ASP A 111 8.92 4.85 17.32
N THR A 112 9.21 6.09 16.94
CA THR A 112 8.41 7.27 17.32
C THR A 112 7.39 7.65 16.24
N VAL A 113 7.68 7.34 14.97
CA VAL A 113 6.75 7.66 13.87
C VAL A 113 5.79 6.53 13.53
N ALA A 114 6.10 5.27 13.88
CA ALA A 114 5.17 4.17 13.68
C ALA A 114 4.01 4.26 14.67
N PRO A 115 2.76 3.95 14.24
CA PRO A 115 1.61 3.90 15.14
C PRO A 115 1.87 2.98 16.32
N LEU A 116 1.52 3.42 17.53
CA LEU A 116 1.75 2.69 18.78
C LEU A 116 3.21 2.23 18.95
N ASN A 117 4.17 3.01 18.46
CA ASN A 117 5.60 2.69 18.46
C ASN A 117 5.94 1.37 17.77
N GLY A 118 5.15 0.97 16.77
CA GLY A 118 5.32 -0.30 16.06
C GLY A 118 4.80 -1.52 16.82
N GLN A 119 4.08 -1.34 17.94
CA GLN A 119 3.40 -2.44 18.61
C GLN A 119 2.43 -3.12 17.64
N GLY A 120 2.63 -4.43 17.42
CA GLY A 120 1.90 -5.23 16.44
C GLY A 120 2.73 -5.70 15.25
N TRP A 121 3.93 -5.14 15.04
CA TRP A 121 4.88 -5.60 14.03
C TRP A 121 6.00 -6.44 14.65
N LYS A 122 6.41 -7.53 13.98
CA LYS A 122 7.44 -8.44 14.50
C LYS A 122 8.80 -7.75 14.69
N GLY A 123 9.17 -6.86 13.78
CA GLY A 123 10.37 -6.02 13.84
C GLY A 123 10.10 -4.57 14.27
N GLY A 124 9.00 -4.30 14.99
CA GLY A 124 8.69 -2.96 15.50
C GLY A 124 8.47 -1.91 14.41
N GLY A 125 8.82 -0.65 14.70
CA GLY A 125 8.63 0.46 13.75
C GLY A 125 9.39 0.26 12.44
N ASN A 126 10.52 -0.44 12.48
CA ASN A 126 11.33 -0.73 11.29
C ASN A 126 10.60 -1.61 10.27
N ASP A 127 9.74 -2.52 10.71
CA ASP A 127 8.92 -3.33 9.79
C ASP A 127 7.76 -2.53 9.20
N PHE A 128 7.24 -1.55 9.96
CA PHE A 128 6.22 -0.62 9.48
C PHE A 128 6.78 0.28 8.35
N ILE A 129 7.95 0.88 8.56
CA ILE A 129 8.64 1.72 7.56
C ILE A 129 9.62 0.85 6.77
N PHE A 130 9.12 0.04 5.84
CA PHE A 130 9.95 -1.02 5.26
C PHE A 130 11.02 -0.54 4.27
N LYS A 131 10.64 -0.09 3.06
CA LYS A 131 11.60 0.27 1.99
C LYS A 131 11.32 1.56 1.22
N GLY A 132 10.10 2.13 1.29
CA GLY A 132 9.79 3.40 0.60
C GLY A 132 9.98 3.39 -0.94
N THR A 133 10.04 2.23 -1.57
CA THR A 133 10.26 2.08 -3.02
C THR A 133 9.01 1.65 -3.78
N ASN A 134 8.88 2.13 -5.02
CA ASN A 134 7.77 1.83 -5.92
C ASN A 134 8.05 0.56 -6.73
N HIS A 135 7.04 0.08 -7.45
CA HIS A 135 7.16 -1.05 -8.39
C HIS A 135 7.59 -2.38 -7.77
N ARG A 136 7.44 -2.55 -6.45
CA ARG A 136 7.86 -3.78 -5.75
C ARG A 136 7.07 -5.03 -6.13
N TRP A 137 5.99 -4.88 -6.87
CA TRP A 137 5.22 -5.98 -7.43
C TRP A 137 5.91 -6.61 -8.65
N LYS A 138 6.79 -5.87 -9.34
CA LYS A 138 7.55 -6.37 -10.49
C LYS A 138 8.49 -7.49 -10.03
N GLY A 139 8.41 -8.65 -10.68
CA GLY A 139 9.16 -9.85 -10.30
C GLY A 139 8.59 -10.64 -9.12
N VAL A 140 7.53 -10.15 -8.47
CA VAL A 140 6.77 -10.89 -7.44
C VAL A 140 5.52 -11.52 -8.05
N LEU A 141 4.81 -10.75 -8.89
CA LEU A 141 3.67 -11.24 -9.66
C LEU A 141 4.13 -11.85 -10.98
N SER A 142 3.51 -12.95 -11.38
CA SER A 142 3.71 -13.51 -12.73
C SER A 142 2.99 -12.66 -13.79
N ASP A 143 3.41 -12.76 -15.05
CA ASP A 143 2.82 -12.02 -16.16
C ASP A 143 1.31 -12.30 -16.29
N GLU A 144 0.88 -13.55 -16.06
CA GLU A 144 -0.54 -13.93 -16.02
C GLU A 144 -1.33 -13.18 -14.93
N GLN A 145 -0.73 -12.99 -13.75
CA GLN A 145 -1.37 -12.27 -12.64
C GLN A 145 -1.44 -10.76 -12.92
N VAL A 146 -0.42 -10.21 -13.57
CA VAL A 146 -0.40 -8.81 -14.01
C VAL A 146 -1.47 -8.57 -15.07
N ALA A 147 -1.56 -9.44 -16.08
CA ALA A 147 -2.59 -9.35 -17.11
C ALA A 147 -4.01 -9.43 -16.53
N ALA A 148 -4.26 -10.36 -15.60
CA ALA A 148 -5.55 -10.47 -14.92
C ALA A 148 -5.88 -9.23 -14.07
N TYR A 149 -4.88 -8.55 -13.50
CA TYR A 149 -5.07 -7.29 -12.78
C TYR A 149 -5.44 -6.16 -13.73
N GLU A 150 -4.72 -6.02 -14.85
CA GLU A 150 -4.95 -4.98 -15.85
C GLU A 150 -6.34 -5.11 -16.50
N GLU A 151 -6.75 -6.34 -16.84
CA GLU A 151 -8.09 -6.62 -17.35
C GLU A 151 -9.16 -6.17 -16.34
N LYS A 152 -9.02 -6.57 -15.07
CA LYS A 152 -9.96 -6.18 -14.03
C LYS A 152 -9.97 -4.66 -13.80
N ALA A 153 -8.80 -4.02 -13.79
CA ALA A 153 -8.69 -2.57 -13.63
C ALA A 153 -9.41 -1.84 -14.75
N SER A 154 -9.23 -2.26 -16.00
CA SER A 154 -9.91 -1.66 -17.17
C SER A 154 -11.44 -1.78 -17.13
N ARG A 155 -11.96 -2.87 -16.55
CA ARG A 155 -13.41 -3.10 -16.41
C ARG A 155 -14.04 -2.27 -15.30
N VAL A 156 -13.30 -2.01 -14.23
CA VAL A 156 -13.85 -1.39 -13.00
C VAL A 156 -13.56 0.11 -12.93
N LEU A 157 -12.49 0.59 -13.58
CA LEU A 157 -12.01 1.96 -13.44
C LEU A 157 -12.06 2.71 -14.78
N PRO A 158 -12.45 3.99 -14.78
CA PRO A 158 -12.25 4.86 -15.94
C PRO A 158 -10.76 4.94 -16.30
N PRO A 159 -10.40 5.04 -17.61
CA PRO A 159 -9.00 5.03 -18.05
C PRO A 159 -8.11 6.06 -17.35
N LYS A 160 -8.61 7.27 -17.14
CA LYS A 160 -7.88 8.33 -16.42
C LYS A 160 -7.58 7.98 -14.97
N CYS A 161 -8.54 7.35 -14.28
CA CYS A 161 -8.37 6.93 -12.89
C CYS A 161 -7.38 5.76 -12.78
N ALA A 162 -7.47 4.78 -13.69
CA ALA A 162 -6.53 3.66 -13.74
C ALA A 162 -5.09 4.16 -13.96
N LYS A 163 -4.89 5.07 -14.93
CA LYS A 163 -3.59 5.69 -15.20
C LYS A 163 -3.05 6.44 -13.98
N TRP A 164 -3.88 7.28 -13.36
CA TRP A 164 -3.48 8.03 -12.17
C TRP A 164 -3.09 7.14 -10.99
N LEU A 165 -3.80 6.03 -10.76
CA LEU A 165 -3.47 5.07 -9.69
C LEU A 165 -2.16 4.31 -9.94
N GLN A 166 -1.75 4.16 -11.19
CA GLN A 166 -0.54 3.43 -11.55
C GLN A 166 0.68 4.35 -11.57
N GLU A 167 0.52 5.57 -12.09
CA GLU A 167 1.64 6.44 -12.46
C GLU A 167 1.71 7.72 -11.63
N GLY A 168 0.59 8.18 -11.04
CA GLY A 168 0.47 9.46 -10.35
C GLY A 168 0.08 10.61 -11.28
N SER A 169 0.22 11.85 -10.78
CA SER A 169 -0.23 13.05 -11.50
C SER A 169 0.73 13.45 -12.62
N GLY A 170 2.01 13.06 -12.51
CA GLY A 170 3.03 13.28 -13.55
C GLY A 170 2.80 12.56 -14.88
N ALA A 171 1.78 11.70 -14.98
CA ALA A 171 1.40 11.05 -16.23
C ALA A 171 0.15 11.67 -16.89
N SER A 172 -0.40 12.73 -16.32
CA SER A 172 -1.40 13.56 -17.01
C SER A 172 -0.67 14.69 -17.75
N ALA A 173 -0.16 14.37 -18.93
CA ALA A 173 0.06 15.32 -20.02
C ALA A 173 -0.83 14.89 -21.20
#